data_AF-A0A380TC79-F1
#
_entry.id   AF-A0A380TC79-F1
#
_cell.length_a   1.000
_cell.length_b   1.000
_cell.length_c   1.000
_cell.angle_alpha   90.00
_cell.angle_beta   90.00
_cell.angle_gamma   90.00
#
_symmetry.space_group_name_H-M   'P 1'
#
loop_
_entity.id
_entity.type
_entity.pdbx_description
1 polymer ?
#
loop_
_entity_poly.entity_id
_entity_poly.type
_entity_poly.pdbx_seq_one_letter_code
_entity_poly.pdbx_strand_id
1 'polypeptide(L)' 'MAEQQSAGGGANVTPGKEEKIPVMQNVLDNPFLLLFIGVAVPTVFYLIWGIMDIISIPIAK' A
#
# COMPACT_ATOMS: atom_id res chain seq x y z
N MET A 1 59.57 -14.66 -13.09
CA MET A 1 59.67 -14.23 -11.68
C MET A 1 59.11 -12.82 -11.62
N ALA A 2 58.13 -12.41 -10.82
CA ALA A 2 57.14 -13.06 -9.98
C ALA A 2 56.20 -11.92 -9.54
N GLU A 3 55.20 -11.59 -10.36
CA GLU A 3 54.03 -10.81 -9.94
C GLU A 3 52.86 -11.77 -10.13
N GLN A 4 52.70 -12.76 -9.24
CA GLN A 4 51.72 -12.65 -8.15
C GLN A 4 50.46 -11.96 -8.68
N GLN A 5 49.65 -12.64 -9.49
CA GLN A 5 48.43 -13.27 -8.97
C GLN A 5 47.95 -12.55 -7.68
N SER A 6 47.39 -11.35 -7.87
CA SER A 6 46.44 -10.77 -6.93
C SER A 6 45.18 -11.62 -7.00
N ALA A 7 45.21 -12.68 -6.20
CA ALA A 7 44.06 -13.47 -5.84
C ALA A 7 43.19 -12.65 -4.87
N GLY A 8 41.88 -12.81 -5.02
CA GLY A 8 40.92 -12.49 -3.96
C GLY A 8 40.13 -11.22 -4.20
N GLY A 9 39.08 -11.34 -4.99
CA GLY A 9 38.10 -10.26 -5.11
C GLY A 9 36.97 -10.52 -6.07
N GLY A 10 36.67 -11.79 -6.41
CA GLY A 10 35.38 -12.13 -7.00
C GLY A 10 34.33 -11.86 -5.93
N ALA A 11 33.83 -10.61 -5.90
CA ALA A 11 32.63 -10.25 -5.17
C ALA A 11 31.55 -11.18 -5.68
N ASN A 12 31.32 -12.25 -4.93
CA ASN A 12 30.24 -13.18 -5.17
C ASN A 12 28.96 -12.35 -5.12
N VAL A 13 28.45 -11.96 -6.30
CA VAL A 13 27.12 -11.39 -6.43
C VAL A 13 26.19 -12.54 -6.12
N THR A 14 25.95 -12.76 -4.83
CA THR A 14 24.82 -13.55 -4.38
C THR A 14 23.59 -12.77 -4.84
N PRO A 15 22.75 -13.29 -5.76
CA PRO A 15 21.46 -12.67 -6.02
C PRO A 15 20.61 -12.96 -4.78
N GLY A 16 20.81 -12.13 -3.76
CA GLY A 16 20.09 -12.19 -2.51
C GLY A 16 18.66 -11.83 -2.80
N LYS A 17 17.82 -12.86 -2.88
CA LYS A 17 16.37 -12.89 -2.62
C LYS A 17 15.67 -11.56 -2.93
N GLU A 18 14.90 -11.53 -4.02
CA GLU A 18 13.88 -10.52 -4.26
C GLU A 18 13.13 -10.25 -2.94
N GLU A 19 13.45 -9.14 -2.28
CA GLU A 19 12.78 -8.76 -1.03
C GLU A 19 11.33 -8.48 -1.40
N LYS A 20 10.47 -9.44 -1.07
CA LYS A 20 9.06 -9.38 -1.39
C LYS A 20 8.47 -8.21 -0.60
N ILE A 21 8.31 -7.08 -1.27
CA ILE A 21 7.82 -5.84 -0.67
C ILE A 21 6.50 -6.17 0.04
N PRO A 22 6.40 -5.96 1.36
CA PRO A 22 5.19 -6.32 2.10
C PRO A 22 3.99 -5.57 1.54
N VAL A 23 2.87 -6.27 1.36
CA VAL A 23 1.67 -5.73 0.72
C VAL A 23 1.12 -4.49 1.46
N MET A 24 1.28 -4.47 2.78
CA MET A 24 0.93 -3.34 3.63
C MET A 24 1.75 -2.08 3.30
N GLN A 25 3.02 -2.25 2.92
CA GLN A 25 3.90 -1.14 2.56
C GLN A 25 3.49 -0.54 1.21
N ASN A 26 3.19 -1.39 0.22
CA ASN A 26 2.65 -0.94 -1.07
C ASN A 26 1.34 -0.17 -0.94
N VAL A 27 0.47 -0.50 0.02
CA VAL A 27 -0.78 0.25 0.23
C VAL A 27 -0.49 1.64 0.79
N LEU A 28 0.48 1.77 1.69
CA LEU A 28 0.88 3.05 2.31
C LEU A 28 1.77 3.91 1.41
N ASP A 29 2.53 3.29 0.49
CA ASP A 29 3.43 3.96 -0.44
C ASP A 29 2.68 4.56 -1.66
N ASN A 30 1.40 4.19 -1.87
CA ASN A 30 0.58 4.67 -2.97
C ASN A 30 -0.32 5.85 -2.52
N PRO A 31 0.03 7.12 -2.84
CA PRO A 31 -0.72 8.29 -2.38
C PRO A 31 -2.17 8.31 -2.89
N PHE A 32 -2.46 7.73 -4.05
CA PHE A 32 -3.82 7.61 -4.57
C PHE A 32 -4.68 6.61 -3.78
N LEU A 33 -4.09 5.52 -3.27
CA LEU A 33 -4.82 4.58 -2.41
C LEU A 33 -5.13 5.22 -1.07
N LEU A 34 -4.18 5.96 -0.50
CA LEU A 34 -4.39 6.73 0.72
C LEU A 34 -5.46 7.82 0.54
N LEU A 35 -5.43 8.54 -0.57
CA LEU A 35 -6.46 9.52 -0.93
C LEU A 35 -7.81 8.84 -1.07
N PHE A 36 -7.88 7.74 -1.83
CA PHE A 36 -9.11 7.00 -2.06
C PHE A 36 -9.70 6.53 -0.75
N ILE A 37 -8.94 5.90 0.14
CA ILE A 37 -9.44 5.47 1.45
C ILE A 37 -9.86 6.68 2.28
N GLY A 38 -9.08 7.77 2.27
CA GLY A 38 -9.38 8.99 3.01
C GLY A 38 -10.69 9.68 2.61
N VAL A 39 -11.07 9.62 1.32
CA VAL A 39 -12.33 10.21 0.83
C VAL A 39 -13.46 9.18 0.78
N ALA A 40 -13.18 7.94 0.39
CA ALA A 40 -14.17 6.89 0.25
C ALA A 40 -14.77 6.48 1.60
N VAL A 41 -13.96 6.38 2.65
CA VAL A 41 -14.46 6.03 4.01
C VAL A 41 -15.54 7.00 4.49
N PRO A 42 -15.30 8.32 4.60
CA PRO A 42 -16.34 9.26 5.02
C PRO A 42 -17.49 9.31 4.01
N THR A 43 -17.22 9.22 2.70
CA THR A 43 -18.27 9.26 1.68
C THR A 43 -19.26 8.11 1.84
N VAL A 44 -18.78 6.87 1.95
CA VAL A 44 -19.65 5.69 2.16
C VAL A 44 -20.35 5.77 3.50
N PHE A 45 -19.65 6.22 4.54
CA PHE A 45 -20.24 6.37 5.88
C PHE A 45 -21.42 7.35 5.87
N TYR A 46 -21.23 8.54 5.29
CA TYR A 46 -22.29 9.54 5.16
C TYR A 46 -23.39 9.11 4.20
N LEU A 47 -23.07 8.34 3.15
CA LEU A 47 -24.08 7.81 2.24
C LEU A 47 -25.03 6.85 2.97
N ILE A 48 -24.47 5.88 3.71
CA ILE A 48 -25.27 4.91 4.48
C ILE A 48 -26.08 5.63 5.56
N TRP A 49 -25.43 6.53 6.30
CA TRP A 49 -26.08 7.31 7.35
C TRP A 49 -27.22 8.17 6.79
N GLY A 50 -26.99 8.88 5.69
CA GLY A 50 -28.00 9.71 5.04
C GLY A 50 -29.18 8.90 4.48
N ILE A 51 -28.93 7.71 3.93
CA ILE A 51 -30.01 6.82 3.47
C ILE A 51 -30.85 6.34 4.66
N MET A 52 -30.20 5.94 5.76
CA MET A 52 -30.91 5.55 6.98
C MET A 52 -31.75 6.71 7.55
N ASP A 53 -31.23 7.93 7.53
CA ASP A 53 -31.94 9.13 7.97
C ASP A 53 -33.19 9.37 7.12
N ILE A 54 -33.07 9.32 5.78
CA ILE A 54 -34.19 9.51 4.84
C ILE A 54 -35.31 8.48 5.05
N ILE A 55 -34.97 7.20 5.22
CA ILE A 55 -35.97 6.14 5.43
C ILE A 55 -36.69 6.30 6.77
N SER A 56 -36.00 6.86 7.77
CA SER A 56 -36.54 7.07 9.10
C SER A 56 -37.48 8.27 9.19
N ILE A 57 -37.50 9.17 8.20
CA ILE A 57 -38.43 10.28 8.15
C ILE A 57 -39.84 9.74 7.87
N PRO A 58 -40.78 9.89 8.82
CA PRO A 58 -42.15 9.47 8.59
C PRO A 58 -42.78 10.35 7.51
N ILE A 59 -43.25 9.73 6.44
CA ILE A 59 -44.06 10.41 5.43
C ILE A 59 -45.36 10.83 6.13
N ALA A 60 -45.58 12.14 6.27
CA ALA A 60 -46.79 12.67 6.88
C ALA A 60 -48.02 12.14 6.11
N LYS A 61 -49.04 11.71 6.87
CA LYS A 61 -50.25 11.06 6.39
C LYS A 61 -51.24 12.04 5.77
#